data_AF-A0AAD3MRT0-F1
#
_entry.id   AF-A0AAD3MRT0-F1
#
_cell.length_a   1.000
_cell.length_b   1.000
_cell.length_c   1.000
_cell.angle_alpha   90.00
_cell.angle_beta   90.00
_cell.angle_gamma   90.00
#
_symmetry.space_group_name_H-M   'P 1'
#
loop_
_entity.id
_entity.type
_entity.pdbx_description
1 polymer ?
#
loop_
_entity_poly.entity_id
_entity_poly.type
_entity_poly.pdbx_seq_one_letter_code
_entity_poly.pdbx_strand_id
1 'polypeptide(L)' 'MYSYLTAGREKCYDPRDSTLIFVDREDELDFLCEGFRSRRALMSCGHAVTPMSLTNWCRRLLEQ' A
#
# COMPACT_ATOMS: atom_id res chain seq x y z
N MET A 1 -3.05 21.93 10.53
CA MET A 1 -2.85 21.20 9.26
C MET A 1 -1.97 20.01 9.59
N TYR A 2 -2.53 18.79 9.55
CA TYR A 2 -1.98 17.60 10.20
C TYR A 2 -0.54 17.31 9.78
N SER A 3 0.36 17.57 10.72
CA SER A 3 1.79 17.31 10.67
C SER A 3 2.06 15.82 10.89
N TYR A 4 2.23 15.06 9.82
CA TYR A 4 2.89 13.75 9.86
C TYR A 4 3.89 13.63 8.70
N LEU A 5 4.77 14.62 8.56
CA LEU A 5 6.01 14.48 7.82
C LEU A 5 7.03 13.73 8.68
N THR A 6 6.76 12.46 8.94
CA THR A 6 7.82 11.47 9.18
C THR A 6 7.70 10.38 8.14
N ALA A 7 7.52 10.75 6.88
CA ALA A 7 7.44 9.78 5.79
C ALA A 7 8.74 9.86 4.99
N GLY A 8 9.67 8.94 5.28
CA GLY A 8 10.67 8.59 4.29
C GLY A 8 9.99 8.34 2.94
N ARG A 9 10.68 8.63 1.84
CA ARG A 9 10.21 8.47 0.45
C ARG A 9 9.27 7.26 0.30
N GLU A 10 8.11 7.48 -0.31
CA GLU A 10 7.07 6.46 -0.52
C GLU A 10 7.68 5.14 -1.00
N LYS A 11 7.34 4.04 -0.32
CA LYS A 11 7.78 2.71 -0.72
C LYS A 11 7.03 2.30 -1.98
N CYS A 12 7.77 1.82 -2.98
CA CYS A 12 7.21 1.36 -4.24
C CYS A 12 7.66 -0.06 -4.55
N TYR A 13 6.79 -0.84 -5.18
CA TYR A 13 7.19 -2.08 -5.83
C TYR A 13 8.15 -1.78 -6.98
N ASP A 14 9.01 -2.75 -7.30
CA ASP A 14 9.78 -2.70 -8.55
C ASP A 14 8.82 -2.93 -9.73
N PRO A 15 8.69 -1.96 -10.67
CA PRO A 15 7.91 -2.12 -11.88
C PRO A 15 8.26 -3.34 -12.75
N ARG A 16 9.47 -3.88 -12.59
CA ARG A 16 10.03 -4.98 -13.37
C ARG A 16 9.96 -6.33 -12.66
N ASP A 17 9.45 -6.37 -11.43
CA ASP A 17 9.24 -7.62 -10.71
C ASP A 17 8.12 -8.43 -11.37
N SER A 18 8.49 -9.51 -12.05
CA SER A 18 7.55 -10.38 -12.77
C SER A 18 6.76 -11.31 -11.86
N THR A 19 7.08 -11.37 -10.56
CA THR A 19 6.32 -12.14 -9.58
C THR A 19 5.07 -11.41 -9.11
N LEU A 20 4.97 -10.10 -9.38
CA LEU A 20 3.84 -9.26 -9.00
C LEU A 20 2.89 -9.03 -10.18
N ILE A 21 1.59 -9.12 -9.91
CA ILE A 21 0.54 -8.77 -10.87
C ILE A 21 -0.01 -7.40 -10.47
N PHE A 22 0.25 -6.38 -11.27
CA PHE A 22 -0.29 -5.04 -11.02
C PHE A 22 -1.71 -4.91 -11.59
N VAL A 23 -2.62 -4.32 -10.82
CA VAL A 23 -4.03 -4.12 -11.19
C VAL A 23 -4.51 -2.71 -10.85
N ASP A 24 -5.53 -2.22 -11.57
CA ASP A 24 -6.14 -0.91 -11.34
C ASP A 24 -7.37 -0.95 -10.42
N ARG A 25 -7.47 -2.00 -9.58
CA ARG A 25 -8.53 -2.10 -8.56
C ARG A 25 -8.26 -1.15 -7.39
N GLU A 26 -9.30 -0.88 -6.62
CA GLU A 26 -9.21 -0.06 -5.41
C GLU A 26 -8.32 -0.71 -4.35
N ASP A 27 -7.60 0.13 -3.59
CA ASP A 27 -6.80 -0.32 -2.46
C ASP A 27 -7.66 -0.32 -1.19
N GLU A 28 -8.35 -1.44 -0.96
CA GLU A 28 -9.24 -1.62 0.21
C GLU A 28 -8.49 -1.53 1.55
N LEU A 29 -7.14 -1.60 1.53
CA LEU A 29 -6.31 -1.43 2.73
C LEU A 29 -5.83 0.02 2.93
N ASP A 30 -6.10 0.94 2.00
CA ASP A 30 -5.88 2.38 2.18
C ASP A 30 -7.05 3.01 2.94
N PHE A 31 -7.31 2.54 4.16
CA PHE A 31 -8.43 2.97 5.00
C PHE A 31 -8.33 4.44 5.47
N LEU A 32 -7.17 5.06 5.30
CA LEU A 32 -6.94 6.48 5.58
C LEU A 32 -7.11 7.36 4.33
N CYS A 33 -7.39 6.76 3.17
CA CYS A 33 -7.48 7.42 1.87
C CYS A 33 -6.25 8.30 1.59
N GLU A 34 -5.05 7.80 1.91
CA GLU A 34 -3.79 8.54 1.73
C GLU A 34 -3.47 8.76 0.25
N GLY A 35 -4.04 7.94 -0.65
CA GLY A 35 -3.95 8.16 -2.09
C GLY A 35 -2.54 7.92 -2.63
N PHE A 36 -1.90 6.86 -2.15
CA PHE A 36 -0.56 6.46 -2.56
C PHE A 36 -0.42 6.36 -4.08
N ARG A 37 0.69 6.87 -4.61
CA ARG A 37 0.96 6.91 -6.06
C ARG A 37 1.56 5.61 -6.57
N SER A 38 2.02 4.75 -5.68
CA SER A 38 2.55 3.43 -6.02
C SER A 38 1.53 2.58 -6.77
N ARG A 39 2.03 1.64 -7.59
CA ARG A 39 1.18 0.64 -8.24
C ARG A 39 0.61 -0.31 -7.19
N ARG A 40 -0.57 -0.84 -7.46
CA ARG A 40 -1.21 -1.84 -6.60
C ARG A 40 -0.92 -3.24 -7.10
N ALA A 41 -0.36 -4.08 -6.24
CA ALA A 41 -0.14 -5.49 -6.52
C ALA A 41 -1.36 -6.29 -6.07
N LEU A 42 -1.79 -7.25 -6.90
CA LEU A 42 -2.82 -8.22 -6.54
C LEU A 42 -2.22 -9.28 -5.62
N MET A 43 -2.83 -9.42 -4.46
CA MET A 43 -2.45 -10.42 -3.47
C MET A 43 -3.23 -11.71 -3.64
N SER A 44 -2.68 -12.81 -3.12
CA SER A 44 -3.32 -14.14 -3.14
C SER A 44 -4.68 -14.16 -2.43
N CYS A 45 -4.88 -13.25 -1.47
CA CYS A 45 -6.16 -13.03 -0.80
C CYS A 45 -7.18 -12.21 -1.63
N GLY A 46 -6.86 -11.84 -2.87
CA GLY A 46 -7.75 -11.13 -3.79
C GLY A 46 -7.67 -9.61 -3.74
N HIS A 47 -7.06 -9.03 -2.71
CA HIS A 47 -6.93 -7.59 -2.52
C HIS A 47 -5.87 -6.98 -3.44
N ALA A 48 -6.10 -5.75 -3.89
CA ALA A 48 -5.10 -4.94 -4.57
C ALA A 48 -4.51 -3.96 -3.55
N VAL A 49 -3.18 -3.93 -3.39
CA VAL A 49 -2.56 -3.15 -2.30
C VAL A 49 -1.31 -2.43 -2.78
N THR A 50 -1.05 -1.23 -2.25
CA THR A 50 0.25 -0.57 -2.33
C THR A 50 1.17 -1.07 -1.21
N PRO A 51 2.51 -0.89 -1.33
CA PRO A 51 3.42 -1.25 -0.24
C PRO A 51 3.14 -0.46 1.05
N MET A 52 2.65 0.77 0.92
CA MET A 52 2.39 1.64 2.05
C MET A 52 1.08 1.28 2.77
N SER A 53 -0.02 1.05 2.03
CA SER A 53 -1.27 0.60 2.64
C SER A 53 -1.10 -0.73 3.37
N LEU A 54 -0.35 -1.67 2.78
CA LEU A 54 -0.03 -2.94 3.44
C LEU A 54 0.82 -2.73 4.71
N THR A 55 1.81 -1.83 4.66
CA THR A 55 2.61 -1.48 5.86
C THR A 55 1.73 -0.92 6.97
N ASN A 56 0.82 0.01 6.63
CA ASN A 56 -0.08 0.64 7.57
C ASN A 56 -1.10 -0.35 8.16
N TRP A 57 -1.63 -1.25 7.33
CA TRP A 57 -2.49 -2.34 7.76
C TRP A 57 -1.79 -3.28 8.75
N CYS A 58 -0.59 -3.76 8.42
CA CYS A 58 0.20 -4.60 9.33
C CYS A 58 0.49 -3.91 10.66
N ARG A 59 0.83 -2.61 10.64
CA ARG A 59 1.04 -1.83 11.86
C ARG A 59 -0.22 -1.78 12.72
N ARG A 60 -1.38 -1.52 12.12
CA ARG A 60 -2.67 -1.51 12.83
C ARG A 60 -3.03 -2.87 13.43
N LEU A 61 -2.64 -3.97 12.80
CA LEU A 61 -2.84 -5.32 13.35
C LEU A 61 -1.96 -5.60 14.58
N LEU A 62 -0.77 -4.99 14.66
CA LEU A 62 0.15 -5.15 15.81
C LEU A 62 -0.20 -4.25 17.00
N GLU A 63 -0.92 -3.16 16.76
CA GLU A 63 -1.41 -2.25 17.81
C GLU A 63 -2.70 -2.77 18.49
N GLN A 64 -3.21 -3.94 18.07
CA GLN A 64 -4.38 -4.65 18.64
C GLN A 64 -3.94 -5.73 19.64
#